data_AF-A0A5D8YV36-F1
#
_entry.id   AF-A0A5D8YV36-F1
#
_cell.length_a   1.000
_cell.length_b   1.000
_cell.length_c   1.000
_cell.angle_alpha   90.00
_cell.angle_beta   90.00
_cell.angle_gamma   90.00
#
_symmetry.space_group_name_H-M   'P 1'
#
loop_
_entity.id
_entity.type
_entity.pdbx_description
1 polymer ?
#
loop_
_entity_poly.entity_id
_entity_poly.type
_entity_poly.pdbx_seq_one_letter_code
_entity_poly.pdbx_strand_id
1 'polypeptide(L)' 'MSKKNQQKDPELLKTHLNAVPVHGLVTVEEVAKHVLRLSDFEDMNMTGSTLLVDGGLSLTSKMTP' A
#
# COMPACT_ATOMS: atom_id res chain seq x y z
N MET A 1 8.64 -4.24 -1.06
CA MET A 1 9.06 -5.67 -1.06
C MET A 1 8.79 -6.25 -2.45
N SER A 2 9.81 -6.78 -3.15
CA SER A 2 9.65 -7.31 -4.51
C SER A 2 8.88 -8.65 -4.49
N LYS A 3 7.99 -8.89 -5.48
CA LYS A 3 7.26 -10.17 -5.69
C LYS A 3 8.17 -11.41 -5.59
N LYS A 4 9.47 -11.26 -5.90
CA LYS A 4 10.50 -12.32 -5.76
C LYS A 4 10.73 -12.83 -4.33
N ASN A 5 10.48 -12.03 -3.30
CA ASN A 5 10.69 -12.43 -1.91
C ASN A 5 9.49 -13.19 -1.32
N GLN A 6 8.29 -12.98 -1.86
CA GLN A 6 7.05 -13.60 -1.40
C GLN A 6 6.88 -15.04 -1.89
N GLN A 7 7.48 -15.39 -3.05
CA GLN A 7 7.51 -16.77 -3.56
C GLN A 7 8.38 -17.71 -2.71
N LYS A 8 9.22 -17.17 -1.81
CA LYS A 8 10.18 -17.96 -1.03
C LYS A 8 9.60 -18.50 0.28
N ASP A 9 8.49 -17.94 0.78
CA ASP A 9 7.87 -18.39 2.03
C ASP A 9 6.34 -18.11 2.04
N PRO A 10 5.51 -19.15 1.86
CA PRO A 10 4.05 -19.02 1.85
C PRO A 10 3.45 -18.65 3.21
N GLU A 11 4.11 -18.98 4.33
CA GLU A 11 3.63 -18.59 5.67
C GLU A 11 3.85 -17.11 5.93
N LEU A 12 4.95 -16.55 5.43
CA LEU A 12 5.22 -15.11 5.43
C LEU A 12 4.17 -14.33 4.63
N LEU A 13 3.75 -14.87 3.47
CA LEU A 13 2.67 -14.30 2.66
C LEU A 13 1.35 -14.30 3.44
N LYS A 14 0.96 -15.44 4.00
CA LYS A 14 -0.28 -15.57 4.78
C LYS A 14 -0.30 -14.62 5.98
N THR A 15 0.81 -14.51 6.69
CA THR A 15 0.97 -13.59 7.82
C THR A 15 0.80 -12.13 7.38
N HIS A 16 1.41 -11.73 6.26
CA HIS A 16 1.24 -10.39 5.70
C HIS A 16 -0.20 -10.11 5.30
N LEU A 17 -0.85 -11.04 4.58
CA LEU A 17 -2.25 -10.87 4.16
C LEU A 17 -3.18 -10.73 5.37
N ASN A 18 -2.95 -11.48 6.45
CA ASN A 18 -3.77 -11.36 7.67
C ASN A 18 -3.55 -10.03 8.41
N ALA A 19 -2.36 -9.44 8.32
CA ALA A 19 -2.05 -8.17 8.99
C ALA A 19 -2.62 -6.94 8.26
N VAL A 20 -2.81 -7.04 6.93
CA VAL A 20 -3.37 -5.98 6.10
C VAL A 20 -4.90 -6.07 6.10
N PRO A 21 -5.63 -5.00 6.46
CA PRO A 21 -7.10 -5.01 6.52
C PRO A 21 -7.81 -5.45 5.23
N VAL A 22 -7.31 -5.04 4.06
CA VAL A 22 -7.89 -5.46 2.76
C VAL A 22 -7.51 -6.89 2.36
N HIS A 23 -6.71 -7.59 3.19
CA HIS A 23 -6.25 -8.97 2.95
C HIS A 23 -5.64 -9.20 1.56
N GLY A 24 -4.97 -8.18 1.04
CA GLY A 24 -4.43 -8.14 -0.30
C GLY A 24 -3.08 -7.45 -0.35
N LEU A 25 -2.30 -7.76 -1.38
CA LEU A 25 -1.06 -7.08 -1.65
C LEU A 25 -1.32 -5.99 -2.69
N VAL A 26 -0.81 -4.79 -2.40
CA VAL A 26 -0.77 -3.72 -3.39
C VAL A 26 0.12 -4.13 -4.57
N THR A 27 -0.36 -3.86 -5.77
CA THR A 27 0.36 -4.07 -7.03
C THR A 27 1.05 -2.78 -7.48
N VAL A 28 2.05 -2.91 -8.35
CA VAL A 28 2.76 -1.72 -8.89
C VAL A 28 1.84 -0.91 -9.79
N GLU A 29 0.90 -1.57 -10.46
CA GLU A 29 -0.10 -0.96 -11.33
C GLU A 29 -1.11 -0.13 -10.54
N GLU A 30 -1.52 -0.58 -9.35
CA GLU A 30 -2.38 0.20 -8.45
C GLU A 30 -1.67 1.45 -7.95
N VAL A 31 -0.41 1.34 -7.53
CA VAL A 31 0.39 2.52 -7.14
C VAL A 31 0.51 3.51 -8.31
N ALA A 32 0.77 3.03 -9.52
CA ALA A 32 0.88 3.87 -10.71
C ALA A 32 -0.42 4.65 -11.01
N LYS A 33 -1.60 4.02 -10.82
CA LYS A 33 -2.90 4.70 -10.99
C LYS A 33 -3.07 5.87 -10.01
N HIS A 34 -2.62 5.71 -8.77
CA HIS A 34 -2.67 6.80 -7.80
C HIS A 34 -1.71 7.94 -8.16
N VAL A 35 -0.50 7.63 -8.64
CA VAL A 35 0.44 8.64 -9.13
C VAL A 35 -0.15 9.41 -10.31
N LEU A 36 -0.77 8.71 -11.26
CA LEU A 36 -1.44 9.33 -12.39
C LEU A 36 -2.55 10.28 -11.92
N ARG A 37 -3.39 9.84 -10.97
CA ARG A 37 -4.47 10.65 -10.41
C ARG A 37 -3.93 11.92 -9.74
N LEU A 38 -2.87 11.81 -8.95
CA LEU A 38 -2.24 12.97 -8.29
C LEU A 38 -1.49 13.90 -9.26
N SER A 39 -1.18 13.42 -10.46
CA SER A 39 -0.57 14.23 -11.53
C SER A 39 -1.61 15.00 -12.34
N ASP A 40 -2.90 14.69 -12.16
CA ASP A 40 -4.01 15.40 -12.80
C ASP A 40 -4.31 16.71 -12.07
N PHE A 41 -4.76 17.72 -12.81
CA PHE A 41 -5.08 19.04 -12.27
C PHE A 41 -6.44 19.09 -11.58
N GLU A 42 -7.23 18.02 -11.63
CA GLU A 42 -8.51 17.94 -10.92
C GLU A 42 -8.35 18.01 -9.39
N ASP A 43 -7.22 17.53 -8.85
CA ASP A 43 -6.99 17.40 -7.40
C ASP A 43 -5.89 18.34 -6.87
N MET A 44 -5.69 19.51 -7.49
CA MET A 44 -4.62 20.47 -7.12
C MET A 44 -4.58 20.86 -5.62
N ASN A 45 -5.73 20.81 -4.94
CA ASN A 45 -5.85 21.15 -3.53
C ASN A 45 -5.30 20.06 -2.58
N MET A 46 -4.89 18.89 -3.08
CA MET A 46 -4.28 17.82 -2.27
C MET A 46 -2.76 18.00 -2.05
N THR A 47 -2.18 19.12 -2.46
CA THR A 47 -0.74 19.42 -2.33
C THR A 47 -0.23 19.33 -0.89
N GLY A 48 1.06 18.97 -0.72
CA GLY A 48 1.71 18.83 0.59
C GLY A 48 1.31 17.59 1.40
N SER A 49 0.49 16.71 0.83
CA SER A 49 -0.03 15.52 1.51
C SER A 49 0.83 14.28 1.29
N THR A 50 0.73 13.31 2.21
CA THR A 50 1.24 11.95 2.03
C THR A 50 0.08 11.00 1.76
N LEU A 51 0.13 10.28 0.63
CA LEU A 51 -0.85 9.23 0.32
C LEU A 51 -0.31 7.86 0.76
N LEU A 52 -1.04 7.16 1.62
CA LEU A 52 -0.74 5.80 2.03
C LEU A 52 -1.47 4.80 1.12
N VAL A 53 -0.73 3.88 0.51
CA VAL A 53 -1.24 2.83 -0.38
C VAL A 53 -0.80 1.47 0.14
N ASP A 54 -1.30 1.09 1.31
CA ASP A 54 -0.86 -0.09 2.06
C ASP A 54 -2.01 -1.01 2.51
N GLY A 55 -3.21 -0.79 1.95
CA GLY A 55 -4.39 -1.59 2.29
C GLY A 55 -4.89 -1.40 3.73
N GLY A 56 -4.52 -0.29 4.38
CA GLY A 56 -4.93 0.05 5.75
C GLY A 56 -3.96 -0.45 6.81
N LEU A 57 -2.79 -0.99 6.43
CA LEU A 57 -1.80 -1.50 7.37
C LEU A 57 -1.36 -0.44 8.40
N SER A 58 -1.13 0.80 7.94
CA SER A 58 -0.71 1.91 8.82
C SER A 58 -1.79 2.31 9.84
N LEU A 59 -3.06 1.95 9.64
CA LEU A 59 -4.13 2.23 10.59
C LEU A 59 -4.17 1.23 11.75
N THR A 60 -3.60 0.03 11.57
CA THR A 60 -3.58 -1.04 12.56
C THR A 60 -2.21 -1.23 13.20
N SER A 61 -1.15 -0.85 12.49
CA SER A 61 0.19 -0.71 13.06
C SER A 61 0.12 0.38 14.13
N LYS A 62 0.33 0.02 15.41
CA LYS A 62 0.55 1.02 16.45
C LYS A 62 1.73 1.89 15.98
N MET A 63 1.47 3.13 15.59
CA MET A 63 2.50 4.16 15.57
C MET A 63 2.93 4.34 17.02
N THR A 64 3.94 3.58 17.45
CA THR A 64 4.74 3.99 18.60
C THR A 64 5.48 5.26 18.18
N PRO A 65 5.23 6.40 18.84
CA PRO A 65 6.03 7.61 18.63
C PRO A 65 7.49 7.37 18.99
#